data_AF-A0A6N7MAG6-F1
#
_entry.id   AF-A0A6N7MAG6-F1
#
_cell.length_a   1.000
_cell.length_b   1.000
_cell.length_c   1.000
_cell.angle_alpha   90.00
_cell.angle_beta   90.00
_cell.angle_gamma   90.00
#
_symmetry.space_group_name_H-M   'P 1'
#
loop_
_entity.id
_entity.type
_entity.pdbx_description
1 polymer ?
#
loop_
_entity_poly.entity_id
_entity_poly.type
_entity_poly.pdbx_seq_one_letter_code
_entity_poly.pdbx_strand_id
1 'polypeptide(L)'
;MSQNLTFKAVTIDEEGSKSNQTEIKFKEVSELREPEPAGDKSKGIYYQCFKGEWKQLPDISGLEAINSGLVKNISLEPKCFEHGFCLDFDGFINVPEDEVYTFYTESDDGSRLWIGDKLVADNDGIHGVKEKWGQIALKKGFHPVRIRYFEREGVSRFTVFYRIR
;
A
#
# COMPACT_ATOMS: atom_id res chain seq x y z
N MET A 1 9.65 23.04 12.62
CA MET A 1 9.49 21.99 13.65
C MET A 1 8.16 21.30 13.37
N SER A 2 8.13 20.00 13.04
CA SER A 2 6.84 19.32 12.82
C SER A 2 6.15 19.08 14.16
N GLN A 3 4.94 19.59 14.35
CA GLN A 3 4.15 19.24 15.53
C GLN A 3 3.52 17.86 15.33
N ASN A 4 3.60 17.01 16.35
CA ASN A 4 2.89 15.73 16.40
C ASN A 4 1.59 15.95 17.17
N LEU A 5 0.45 15.71 16.53
CA LEU A 5 -0.87 15.80 17.14
C LEU A 5 -1.39 14.37 17.37
N THR A 6 -1.79 14.05 18.60
CA THR A 6 -2.37 12.74 18.92
C THR A 6 -3.83 12.91 19.30
N PHE A 7 -4.74 12.33 18.51
CA PHE A 7 -6.14 12.19 18.91
C PHE A 7 -6.31 10.87 19.64
N LYS A 8 -7.00 10.91 20.77
CA LYS A 8 -7.38 9.72 21.51
C LYS A 8 -8.91 9.68 21.61
N ALA A 9 -9.50 8.54 21.29
CA ALA A 9 -10.93 8.32 21.33
C ALA A 9 -11.27 7.14 22.23
N VAL A 10 -12.37 7.27 22.97
CA VAL A 10 -13.02 6.20 23.74
C VAL A 10 -14.53 6.34 23.53
N THR A 11 -15.23 5.22 23.49
CA THR A 11 -16.70 5.19 23.54
C THR A 11 -17.13 4.96 24.98
N ILE A 12 -18.19 5.64 25.41
CA ILE A 12 -18.82 5.49 26.73
C ILE A 12 -20.27 5.07 26.49
N ASP A 13 -20.72 3.98 27.11
CA ASP A 13 -22.13 3.56 27.04
C ASP A 13 -23.02 4.34 28.02
N GLU A 14 -24.34 4.09 27.96
CA GLU A 14 -25.32 4.75 28.83
C GLU A 14 -25.11 4.44 30.32
N GLU A 15 -24.43 3.34 30.64
CA GLU A 15 -24.10 2.90 32.00
C GLU A 15 -22.74 3.46 32.51
N GLY A 16 -21.98 4.14 31.62
CA GLY A 16 -20.70 4.76 31.93
C GLY A 16 -19.47 3.87 31.68
N SER A 17 -19.64 2.67 31.12
CA SER A 17 -18.53 1.76 30.78
C SER A 17 -17.73 2.31 29.60
N LYS A 18 -16.40 2.17 29.66
CA LYS A 18 -15.46 2.71 28.66
C LYS A 18 -14.89 1.61 27.76
N SER A 19 -14.80 1.90 26.46
CA SER A 19 -14.05 1.06 25.52
C SER A 19 -12.54 1.15 25.73
N ASN A 20 -11.78 0.29 25.04
CA ASN A 20 -10.35 0.51 24.83
C ASN A 20 -10.11 1.86 24.15
N GLN A 21 -9.00 2.52 24.49
CA GLN A 21 -8.57 3.78 23.88
C GLN A 21 -8.00 3.51 22.49
N THR A 22 -8.51 4.22 21.49
CA THR A 22 -7.94 4.27 20.15
C THR A 22 -7.15 5.56 19.98
N GLU A 23 -5.95 5.48 19.41
CA GLU A 23 -5.10 6.64 19.14
C GLU A 23 -4.86 6.80 17.64
N ILE A 24 -4.96 8.04 17.14
CA ILE A 24 -4.52 8.43 15.79
C ILE A 24 -3.49 9.53 15.93
N LYS A 25 -2.30 9.31 15.35
CA LYS A 25 -1.20 10.27 15.37
C LYS A 25 -1.10 10.96 14.01
N PHE A 26 -1.16 12.27 14.03
CA PHE A 26 -0.93 13.13 12.87
C PHE A 26 0.41 13.81 13.04
N LYS A 27 1.12 13.94 11.93
CA LYS A 27 2.30 14.77 11.82
C LYS A 27 1.96 15.90 10.87
N GLU A 28 2.13 17.14 11.31
CA GLU A 28 2.05 18.27 10.41
C GLU A 28 3.14 18.14 9.34
N VAL A 29 2.73 18.23 8.07
CA VAL A 29 3.61 18.16 6.92
C VAL A 29 3.69 19.55 6.32
N SER A 30 4.85 20.19 6.41
CA SER A 30 5.09 21.52 5.85
C SER A 30 5.41 21.50 4.36
N GLU A 31 5.76 20.33 3.81
CA GLU A 31 6.24 20.19 2.42
C GLU A 31 5.58 18.99 1.75
N LEU A 32 4.93 19.25 0.61
CA LEU A 32 4.41 18.22 -0.26
C LEU A 32 5.57 17.55 -1.00
N ARG A 33 5.48 16.24 -1.20
CA ARG A 33 6.44 15.49 -2.00
C ARG A 33 6.40 16.00 -3.45
N GLU A 34 7.57 16.31 -4.01
CA GLU A 34 7.73 16.67 -5.43
C GLU A 34 7.50 15.46 -6.35
N PRO A 35 6.90 15.66 -7.54
CA PRO A 35 6.75 14.62 -8.55
C PRO A 35 8.09 14.28 -9.22
N GLU A 36 8.17 13.08 -9.78
CA GLU A 36 9.30 12.62 -10.60
C GLU A 36 8.91 12.44 -12.09
N PRO A 37 9.88 12.58 -13.03
CA PRO A 37 9.63 12.26 -14.43
C PRO A 37 9.27 10.78 -14.63
N ALA A 38 8.05 10.50 -15.10
CA ALA A 38 7.60 9.12 -15.34
C ALA A 38 8.21 8.46 -16.59
N GLY A 39 8.66 9.26 -17.58
CA GLY A 39 9.18 8.74 -18.85
C GLY A 39 8.23 7.73 -19.51
N ASP A 40 8.79 6.66 -20.08
CA ASP A 40 8.02 5.55 -20.66
C ASP A 40 7.26 4.70 -19.63
N LYS A 41 7.61 4.79 -18.34
CA LYS A 41 6.91 4.10 -17.23
C LYS A 41 5.53 4.70 -16.92
N SER A 42 5.12 5.75 -17.63
CA SER A 42 3.74 6.27 -17.61
C SER A 42 2.74 5.37 -18.36
N LYS A 43 3.21 4.40 -19.15
CA LYS A 43 2.37 3.58 -20.05
C LYS A 43 1.71 2.36 -19.40
N GLY A 44 2.01 2.08 -18.12
CA GLY A 44 1.45 0.94 -17.39
C GLY A 44 2.22 0.66 -16.11
N ILE A 45 1.80 -0.37 -15.40
CA ILE A 45 2.42 -0.84 -14.17
C ILE A 45 3.15 -2.12 -14.49
N TYR A 46 4.47 -2.12 -14.33
CA TYR A 46 5.28 -3.32 -14.49
C TYR A 46 5.03 -4.21 -13.28
N TYR A 47 4.82 -5.50 -13.53
CA TYR A 47 4.72 -6.50 -12.47
C TYR A 47 5.78 -7.58 -12.66
N GLN A 48 6.23 -8.11 -11.53
CA GLN A 48 6.97 -9.36 -11.46
C GLN A 48 6.23 -10.30 -10.52
N CYS A 49 6.30 -11.58 -10.83
CA CYS A 49 5.76 -12.61 -9.99
C CYS A 49 6.81 -13.63 -9.57
N PHE A 50 6.69 -14.08 -8.33
CA PHE A 50 7.62 -15.00 -7.70
C PHE A 50 6.82 -16.13 -7.06
N LYS A 51 7.36 -17.34 -7.08
CA LYS A 51 6.78 -18.50 -6.40
C LYS A 51 7.54 -18.78 -5.11
N GLY A 52 6.83 -19.07 -4.03
CA GLY A 52 7.44 -19.45 -2.77
C GLY A 52 6.47 -19.44 -1.60
N GLU A 53 6.95 -19.91 -0.45
CA GLU A 53 6.16 -19.95 0.78
C GLU A 53 6.77 -18.99 1.80
N TRP A 54 6.07 -17.90 2.07
CA TRP A 54 6.53 -16.88 3.00
C TRP A 54 5.49 -16.58 4.07
N LYS A 55 5.95 -16.14 5.25
CA LYS A 55 5.09 -15.67 6.34
C LYS A 55 4.99 -14.14 6.41
N GLN A 56 5.76 -13.47 5.59
CA GLN A 56 5.88 -12.02 5.43
C GLN A 56 6.47 -11.76 4.04
N LEU A 57 6.40 -10.52 3.57
CA LEU A 57 6.92 -10.15 2.26
C LEU A 57 8.40 -10.54 2.11
N PRO A 58 8.76 -11.26 1.03
CA PRO A 58 10.14 -11.67 0.80
C PRO A 58 11.03 -10.50 0.39
N ASP A 59 12.33 -10.66 0.63
CA ASP A 59 13.35 -9.97 -0.14
C ASP A 59 13.43 -10.61 -1.53
N ILE A 60 13.04 -9.84 -2.55
CA ILE A 60 12.97 -10.30 -3.94
C ILE A 60 14.27 -10.05 -4.72
N SER A 61 15.25 -9.36 -4.14
CA SER A 61 16.47 -8.93 -4.84
C SER A 61 17.30 -10.09 -5.40
N GLY A 62 17.19 -11.28 -4.80
CA GLY A 62 17.84 -12.51 -5.26
C GLY A 62 16.89 -13.55 -5.83
N LEU A 63 15.61 -13.22 -6.06
CA LEU A 63 14.62 -14.17 -6.58
C LEU A 63 14.47 -14.03 -8.09
N GLU A 64 14.32 -15.16 -8.78
CA GLU A 64 13.99 -15.19 -10.20
C GLU A 64 12.48 -15.05 -10.37
N ALA A 65 12.05 -14.08 -11.18
CA ALA A 65 10.64 -13.90 -11.49
C ALA A 65 10.17 -15.01 -12.44
N ILE A 66 9.12 -15.73 -12.06
CA ILE A 66 8.51 -16.78 -12.87
C ILE A 66 7.67 -16.22 -14.02
N ASN A 67 7.19 -14.98 -13.87
CA ASN A 67 6.46 -14.24 -14.89
C ASN A 67 6.62 -12.74 -14.65
N SER A 68 6.57 -11.94 -15.70
CA SER A 68 6.55 -10.48 -15.61
C SER A 68 5.87 -9.86 -16.82
N GLY A 69 5.44 -8.61 -16.69
CA GLY A 69 4.81 -7.90 -17.80
C GLY A 69 4.26 -6.54 -17.40
N LEU A 70 3.41 -5.97 -18.25
CA LEU A 70 2.72 -4.71 -18.00
C LEU A 70 1.23 -4.97 -17.79
N VAL A 71 0.67 -4.37 -16.75
CA VAL A 71 -0.79 -4.29 -16.52
C VAL A 71 -1.25 -2.84 -16.49
N LYS A 72 -2.54 -2.62 -16.75
CA LYS A 72 -3.14 -1.29 -16.66
C LYS A 72 -3.46 -0.89 -15.22
N ASN A 73 -3.82 -1.86 -14.38
CA ASN A 73 -4.27 -1.64 -13.01
C ASN A 73 -3.60 -2.64 -12.06
N ILE A 74 -3.36 -2.21 -10.82
CA ILE A 74 -2.94 -3.11 -9.74
C ILE A 74 -4.11 -4.04 -9.41
N SER A 75 -3.93 -5.33 -9.66
CA SER A 75 -4.92 -6.36 -9.38
C SER A 75 -4.28 -7.75 -9.41
N LEU A 76 -5.05 -8.78 -9.08
CA LEU A 76 -4.64 -10.18 -9.23
C LEU A 76 -4.77 -10.72 -10.67
N GLU A 77 -5.00 -9.86 -11.67
CA GLU A 77 -5.08 -10.22 -13.10
C GLU A 77 -3.87 -11.03 -13.61
N PRO A 78 -2.61 -10.78 -13.17
CA PRO A 78 -1.47 -11.62 -13.56
C PRO A 78 -1.62 -13.11 -13.25
N LYS A 79 -2.52 -13.49 -12.33
CA LYS A 79 -2.89 -14.88 -11.98
C LYS A 79 -1.69 -15.81 -11.91
N CYS A 80 -0.68 -15.44 -11.12
CA CYS A 80 0.58 -16.16 -11.13
C CYS A 80 0.45 -17.62 -10.71
N PHE A 81 -0.24 -17.84 -9.59
CA PHE A 81 -0.55 -19.14 -9.01
C PHE A 81 -1.83 -19.02 -8.18
N GLU A 82 -2.36 -20.16 -7.78
CA GLU A 82 -3.47 -20.23 -6.83
C GLU A 82 -3.02 -19.81 -5.43
N HIS A 83 -1.86 -20.32 -4.97
CA HIS A 83 -1.26 -20.02 -3.66
C HIS A 83 0.27 -20.00 -3.76
N GLY A 84 0.92 -19.50 -2.71
CA GLY A 84 2.38 -19.51 -2.59
C GLY A 84 3.06 -18.63 -3.63
N PHE A 85 2.65 -17.36 -3.70
CA PHE A 85 3.20 -16.40 -4.65
C PHE A 85 3.39 -15.01 -4.05
N CYS A 86 4.24 -14.23 -4.70
CA CYS A 86 4.45 -12.82 -4.42
C CYS A 86 4.36 -12.04 -5.72
N LEU A 87 3.61 -10.94 -5.71
CA LEU A 87 3.52 -9.94 -6.77
C LEU A 87 4.26 -8.69 -6.33
N ASP A 88 5.15 -8.19 -7.19
CA ASP A 88 5.79 -6.88 -7.05
C ASP A 88 5.37 -6.01 -8.23
N PHE A 89 4.72 -4.89 -7.95
CA PHE A 89 4.30 -3.89 -8.92
C PHE A 89 5.19 -2.66 -8.80
N ASP A 90 5.73 -2.19 -9.92
CA ASP A 90 6.53 -0.97 -10.05
C ASP A 90 5.92 -0.09 -11.15
N GLY A 91 5.65 1.17 -10.85
CA GLY A 91 5.07 2.09 -11.81
C GLY A 91 4.98 3.52 -11.29
N PHE A 92 4.07 4.29 -11.89
CA PHE A 92 3.78 5.66 -11.47
C PHE A 92 2.29 5.86 -11.28
N ILE A 93 1.94 6.70 -10.31
CA ILE A 93 0.60 7.27 -10.15
C ILE A 93 0.65 8.75 -10.51
N ASN A 94 -0.30 9.21 -11.33
CA ASN A 94 -0.48 10.63 -11.60
C ASN A 94 -1.55 11.18 -10.66
N VAL A 95 -1.17 12.11 -9.78
CA VAL A 95 -2.10 12.75 -8.86
C VAL A 95 -2.55 14.12 -9.41
N PRO A 96 -3.86 14.43 -9.39
CA PRO A 96 -4.41 15.56 -10.14
C PRO A 96 -4.15 16.94 -9.53
N GLU A 97 -3.88 16.99 -8.22
CA GLU A 97 -3.77 18.23 -7.45
C GLU A 97 -2.85 18.09 -6.23
N ASP A 98 -2.39 19.23 -5.73
CA ASP A 98 -1.57 19.36 -4.53
C ASP A 98 -2.44 19.11 -3.29
N GLU A 99 -2.32 17.93 -2.66
CA GLU A 99 -3.17 17.55 -1.52
C GLU A 99 -2.56 16.43 -0.67
N VAL A 100 -3.16 16.15 0.49
CA VAL A 100 -2.92 14.98 1.33
C VAL A 100 -3.77 13.80 0.86
N TYR A 101 -3.10 12.83 0.24
CA TYR A 101 -3.73 11.60 -0.23
C TYR A 101 -3.72 10.56 0.88
N THR A 102 -4.85 9.88 1.05
CA THR A 102 -4.94 8.68 1.88
C THR A 102 -4.96 7.46 0.97
N PHE A 103 -3.93 6.62 1.07
CA PHE A 103 -3.85 5.38 0.32
C PHE A 103 -4.23 4.19 1.17
N TYR A 104 -4.85 3.19 0.55
CA TYR A 104 -5.40 2.00 1.18
C TYR A 104 -4.89 0.75 0.49
N THR A 105 -4.63 -0.28 1.28
CA THR A 105 -4.40 -1.66 0.85
C THR A 105 -5.39 -2.55 1.60
N GLU A 106 -6.18 -3.34 0.88
CA GLU A 106 -6.98 -4.42 1.46
C GLU A 106 -6.42 -5.74 0.94
N SER A 107 -5.87 -6.56 1.82
CA SER A 107 -5.19 -7.80 1.42
C SER A 107 -5.48 -9.00 2.32
N ASP A 108 -5.43 -10.17 1.70
CA ASP A 108 -5.35 -11.52 2.28
C ASP A 108 -4.39 -12.30 1.38
N ASP A 109 -3.17 -12.68 1.78
CA ASP A 109 -2.43 -12.33 3.00
C ASP A 109 -1.86 -10.89 2.97
N GLY A 110 -0.54 -10.72 3.01
CA GLY A 110 0.12 -9.48 3.39
C GLY A 110 0.53 -8.60 2.21
N SER A 111 0.58 -7.29 2.45
CA SER A 111 0.98 -6.32 1.44
C SER A 111 1.67 -5.07 2.01
N ARG A 112 2.41 -4.37 1.15
CA ARG A 112 2.99 -3.06 1.42
C ARG A 112 2.86 -2.16 0.20
N LEU A 113 2.61 -0.88 0.47
CA LEU A 113 2.53 0.17 -0.53
C LEU A 113 3.54 1.28 -0.21
N TRP A 114 4.34 1.62 -1.22
CA TRP A 114 5.28 2.74 -1.19
C TRP A 114 4.92 3.79 -2.24
N ILE A 115 5.11 5.05 -1.88
CA ILE A 115 5.08 6.19 -2.81
C ILE A 115 6.43 6.88 -2.74
N GLY A 116 7.19 6.84 -3.83
CA GLY A 116 8.64 7.05 -3.78
C GLY A 116 9.29 6.07 -2.81
N ASP A 117 10.15 6.59 -1.93
CA ASP A 117 10.83 5.80 -0.90
C ASP A 117 10.02 5.65 0.39
N LYS A 118 8.85 6.30 0.50
CA LYS A 118 8.05 6.29 1.72
C LYS A 118 7.09 5.10 1.75
N LEU A 119 7.21 4.25 2.77
CA LEU A 119 6.20 3.25 3.11
C LEU A 119 4.94 3.96 3.61
N VAL A 120 3.85 3.85 2.85
CA VAL A 120 2.58 4.54 3.14
C VAL A 120 1.61 3.61 3.84
N ALA A 121 1.46 2.36 3.39
CA ALA A 121 0.65 1.36 4.07
C ALA A 121 1.46 0.08 4.29
N ASP A 122 1.43 -0.42 5.52
CA ASP A 122 2.07 -1.67 5.93
C ASP A 122 1.01 -2.64 6.47
N ASN A 123 0.69 -3.63 5.64
CA ASN A 123 -0.22 -4.73 5.93
C ASN A 123 0.55 -6.06 5.80
N ASP A 124 1.81 -6.10 6.17
CA ASP A 124 2.64 -7.30 6.05
C ASP A 124 2.28 -8.36 7.13
N GLY A 125 2.65 -9.61 6.84
CA GLY A 125 2.36 -10.79 7.67
C GLY A 125 1.16 -11.60 7.20
N ILE A 126 1.01 -12.80 7.77
CA ILE A 126 -0.14 -13.69 7.53
C ILE A 126 -1.37 -13.16 8.26
N HIS A 127 -2.46 -12.99 7.53
CA HIS A 127 -3.76 -12.60 8.08
C HIS A 127 -4.86 -12.77 7.01
N GLY A 128 -6.09 -13.02 7.45
CA GLY A 128 -7.25 -12.90 6.55
C GLY A 128 -7.46 -11.45 6.06
N VAL A 129 -8.44 -11.25 5.18
CA VAL A 129 -8.77 -9.93 4.60
C VAL A 129 -8.74 -8.79 5.62
N LYS A 130 -7.80 -7.87 5.43
CA LYS A 130 -7.60 -6.72 6.31
C LYS A 130 -7.26 -5.47 5.50
N GLU A 131 -7.85 -4.34 5.89
CA GLU A 131 -7.52 -3.04 5.35
C GLU A 131 -6.44 -2.33 6.20
N LYS A 132 -5.49 -1.70 5.53
CA LYS A 132 -4.53 -0.74 6.09
C LYS A 132 -4.47 0.49 5.22
N TRP A 133 -4.10 1.60 5.85
CA TRP A 133 -3.98 2.88 5.16
C TRP A 133 -2.86 3.73 5.74
N GLY A 134 -2.45 4.72 4.96
CA GLY A 134 -1.60 5.82 5.43
C GLY A 134 -1.71 7.04 4.52
N GLN A 135 -1.12 8.14 4.99
CA GLN A 135 -1.23 9.43 4.34
C GLN A 135 0.12 9.96 3.85
N ILE A 136 0.08 10.65 2.71
CA ILE A 136 1.22 11.35 2.13
C ILE A 136 0.74 12.61 1.41
N ALA A 137 1.42 13.73 1.67
CA ALA A 137 1.18 14.99 0.99
C ALA A 137 1.95 14.98 -0.34
N LEU A 138 1.27 15.18 -1.46
CA LEU A 138 1.82 15.06 -2.80
C LEU A 138 1.52 16.33 -3.59
N LYS A 139 2.50 16.86 -4.31
CA LYS A 139 2.24 17.83 -5.37
C LYS A 139 1.65 17.13 -6.59
N LYS A 140 0.86 17.86 -7.36
CA LYS A 140 0.32 17.45 -8.65
C LYS A 140 1.43 16.91 -9.56
N GLY A 141 1.17 15.76 -10.18
CA GLY A 141 2.07 15.12 -11.14
C GLY A 141 2.30 13.65 -10.86
N PHE A 142 3.34 13.10 -11.49
CA PHE A 142 3.66 11.68 -11.38
C PHE A 142 4.53 11.37 -10.17
N HIS A 143 4.16 10.32 -9.44
CA HIS A 143 4.92 9.79 -8.32
C HIS A 143 5.17 8.29 -8.52
N PRO A 144 6.40 7.78 -8.29
CA PRO A 144 6.68 6.35 -8.27
C PRO A 144 5.79 5.69 -7.24
N VAL A 145 5.20 4.57 -7.64
CA VAL A 145 4.43 3.69 -6.77
C VAL A 145 5.03 2.31 -6.87
N ARG A 146 5.35 1.73 -5.71
CA ARG A 146 5.70 0.32 -5.59
C ARG A 146 4.71 -0.35 -4.67
N ILE A 147 4.25 -1.53 -5.05
CA ILE A 147 3.34 -2.32 -4.24
C ILE A 147 3.84 -3.74 -4.24
N ARG A 148 3.87 -4.37 -3.08
CA ARG A 148 4.14 -5.80 -2.97
C ARG A 148 3.03 -6.48 -2.22
N TYR A 149 2.62 -7.63 -2.72
CA TYR A 149 1.60 -8.48 -2.14
C TYR A 149 2.11 -9.92 -2.15
N PHE A 150 1.85 -10.69 -1.10
CA PHE A 150 2.05 -12.13 -1.13
C PHE A 150 0.79 -12.85 -0.66
N GLU A 151 0.61 -14.04 -1.21
CA GLU A 151 -0.39 -15.01 -0.80
C GLU A 151 0.32 -16.29 -0.39
N ARG A 152 0.04 -16.79 0.82
CA ARG A 152 0.56 -18.09 1.23
C ARG A 152 -0.41 -19.22 0.89
N GLU A 153 -1.65 -19.14 1.36
CA GLU A 153 -2.69 -20.17 1.21
C GLU A 153 -4.08 -19.60 1.47
N GLY A 154 -5.13 -20.23 0.93
CA GLY A 154 -6.51 -19.88 1.27
C GLY A 154 -7.16 -18.89 0.31
N VAL A 155 -7.61 -17.73 0.80
CA VAL A 155 -8.36 -16.78 0.00
C VAL A 155 -7.45 -15.64 -0.44
N SER A 156 -7.17 -15.57 -1.74
CA SER A 156 -6.39 -14.45 -2.27
C SER A 156 -7.30 -13.25 -2.54
N ARG A 157 -7.13 -12.18 -1.77
CA ARG A 157 -7.80 -10.90 -2.00
C ARG A 157 -6.78 -9.78 -2.01
N PHE A 158 -6.85 -8.93 -3.02
CA PHE A 158 -5.97 -7.77 -3.08
C PHE A 158 -6.61 -6.59 -3.81
N THR A 159 -6.76 -5.46 -3.12
CA THR A 159 -7.17 -4.19 -3.73
C THR A 159 -6.34 -3.02 -3.19
N VAL A 160 -6.12 -2.02 -4.06
CA VAL A 160 -5.42 -0.78 -3.72
C VAL A 160 -6.22 0.39 -4.27
N PHE A 161 -6.45 1.40 -3.44
CA PHE A 161 -7.16 2.61 -3.83
C PHE A 161 -6.69 3.80 -3.00
N TYR A 162 -7.06 5.01 -3.41
CA TYR A 162 -6.79 6.23 -2.65
C TYR A 162 -8.03 7.10 -2.54
N ARG A 163 -8.02 8.01 -1.58
CA ARG A 163 -9.02 9.07 -1.39
C ARG A 163 -8.32 10.40 -1.17
N ILE A 164 -8.92 11.45 -1.72
CA ILE A 164 -8.58 12.85 -1.48
C ILE A 164 -9.53 13.34 -0.38
N ARG A 165 -9.05 14.17 0.54
CA ARG A 165 -9.89 14.79 1.58
C ARG A 165 -10.23 16.22 1.23
#